data_AF-A0A852T3L7-F1
#
_entry.id   AF-A0A852T3L7-F1
#
_cell.length_a   1.000
_cell.length_b   1.000
_cell.length_c   1.000
_cell.angle_alpha   90.00
_cell.angle_beta   90.00
_cell.angle_gamma   90.00
#
_symmetry.space_group_name_H-M   'P 1'
#
loop_
_entity.id
_entity.type
_entity.pdbx_description
1 polymer ?
#
loop_
_entity_poly.entity_id
_entity_poly.type
_entity_poly.pdbx_seq_one_letter_code
_entity_poly.pdbx_strand_id
1 'polypeptide(L)'
;MEEPFASWSEFNVAVAGAGAALGGLLIVALSVNITTIAESRGLAARAGASIAGLILGVALSCAALIPGQGAVGYGIQVLIGTALCAVVVVRSALAVQRDAAQTGFRRYTAERVALFAIPPAVYAVAGVVLVLAPVLPLGLILVAVGTILAIVTTVLFSWVALVEVLR
;
A
#
# COMPACT_ATOMS: atom_id res chain seq x y z
N MET A 1 14.72 -26.27 13.67
CA MET A 1 14.73 -24.80 13.53
C MET A 1 13.32 -24.44 13.10
N GLU A 2 12.52 -23.84 13.98
CA GLU A 2 11.18 -23.38 13.62
C GLU A 2 11.32 -22.34 12.52
N GLU A 3 10.71 -22.57 11.35
CA GLU A 3 10.70 -21.58 10.28
C GLU A 3 9.86 -20.39 10.77
N PRO A 4 10.43 -19.19 10.93
CA PRO A 4 9.71 -18.04 11.48
C PRO A 4 8.52 -17.61 10.62
N PHE A 5 8.45 -18.08 9.37
CA PHE A 5 7.33 -17.84 8.45
C PHE A 5 6.17 -18.83 8.62
N ALA A 6 6.40 -20.02 9.17
CA ALA A 6 5.38 -21.05 9.30
C ALA A 6 4.22 -20.61 10.20
N SER A 7 4.52 -19.92 11.31
CA SER A 7 3.51 -19.38 12.22
C SER A 7 2.69 -18.22 11.64
N TRP A 8 3.18 -17.58 10.57
CA TRP A 8 2.50 -16.46 9.89
C TRP A 8 1.79 -16.88 8.60
N SER A 9 1.88 -18.16 8.22
CA SER A 9 1.32 -18.67 6.96
C SER A 9 -0.18 -18.37 6.82
N GLU A 10 -0.99 -18.69 7.85
CA GLU A 10 -2.43 -18.45 7.82
C GLU A 10 -2.78 -16.97 7.68
N PHE A 11 -2.05 -16.10 8.38
CA PHE A 11 -2.20 -14.66 8.27
C PHE A 11 -1.89 -14.17 6.86
N ASN A 12 -0.77 -14.61 6.28
CA ASN A 12 -0.35 -14.21 4.94
C ASN A 12 -1.34 -14.69 3.86
N VAL A 13 -1.87 -15.91 3.97
CA VAL A 13 -2.91 -16.41 3.08
C VAL A 13 -4.19 -15.56 3.18
N ALA A 14 -4.63 -15.27 4.41
CA ALA A 14 -5.83 -14.46 4.63
C ALA A 14 -5.69 -13.04 4.06
N VAL A 15 -4.55 -12.39 4.32
CA VAL A 15 -4.26 -11.03 3.83
C VAL A 15 -4.08 -11.00 2.32
N ALA A 16 -3.37 -11.98 1.73
CA ALA A 16 -3.23 -12.07 0.28
C ALA A 16 -4.58 -12.27 -0.41
N GLY A 17 -5.43 -13.15 0.13
CA GLY A 17 -6.79 -13.38 -0.39
C GLY A 17 -7.69 -12.14 -0.26
N ALA A 18 -7.73 -11.53 0.93
CA ALA A 18 -8.52 -10.33 1.16
C ALA A 18 -8.05 -9.14 0.29
N GLY A 19 -6.73 -8.95 0.18
CA GLY A 19 -6.16 -7.90 -0.65
C GLY A 19 -6.38 -8.12 -2.14
N ALA A 20 -6.32 -9.37 -2.63
CA ALA A 20 -6.65 -9.70 -4.01
C ALA A 20 -8.15 -9.41 -4.31
N ALA A 21 -9.05 -9.77 -3.39
CA ALA A 21 -10.47 -9.48 -3.53
C ALA A 21 -10.76 -7.96 -3.54
N LEU A 22 -10.17 -7.21 -2.60
CA LEU A 22 -10.29 -5.76 -2.55
C LEU A 22 -9.68 -5.09 -3.77
N GLY A 23 -8.54 -5.59 -4.26
CA GLY A 23 -7.92 -5.14 -5.50
C GLY A 23 -8.86 -5.28 -6.70
N GLY A 24 -9.51 -6.45 -6.83
CA GLY A 24 -10.53 -6.68 -7.87
C GLY A 24 -11.70 -5.70 -7.77
N LEU A 25 -12.27 -5.52 -6.57
CA LEU A 25 -13.38 -4.59 -6.35
C LEU A 25 -13.01 -3.14 -6.68
N LEU A 26 -11.78 -2.69 -6.36
CA LEU A 26 -11.30 -1.36 -6.72
C LEU A 26 -11.24 -1.18 -8.23
N ILE A 27 -10.67 -2.14 -8.96
CA ILE A 27 -10.57 -2.04 -10.42
C ILE A 27 -11.96 -1.96 -11.06
N VAL A 28 -12.93 -2.74 -10.57
CA VAL A 28 -14.32 -2.67 -11.02
C VAL A 28 -14.91 -1.27 -10.74
N ALA A 29 -14.78 -0.75 -9.52
CA ALA A 29 -15.28 0.57 -9.16
C ALA A 29 -14.68 1.70 -10.02
N LEU A 30 -13.38 1.60 -10.32
CA LEU A 30 -12.68 2.57 -11.18
C LEU A 30 -13.12 2.46 -12.64
N SER A 31 -13.43 1.26 -13.15
CA SER A 31 -13.88 1.08 -14.53
C SER A 31 -15.23 1.73 -14.82
N VAL A 32 -16.15 1.76 -13.84
CA VAL A 32 -17.48 2.36 -13.99
C VAL A 32 -17.42 3.89 -13.99
N ASN A 33 -16.38 4.47 -13.38
CA ASN A 33 -16.21 5.92 -13.22
C ASN A 33 -15.01 6.48 -14.00
N ILE A 34 -14.57 5.76 -15.04
CA ILE A 34 -13.28 6.01 -15.69
C ILE A 34 -13.17 7.40 -16.31
N THR A 35 -14.27 7.95 -16.84
CA THR A 35 -14.30 9.30 -17.43
C THR A 35 -14.01 10.36 -16.37
N THR A 36 -14.73 10.34 -15.25
CA THR A 36 -14.54 11.26 -14.12
C THR A 36 -13.12 11.16 -13.53
N ILE A 37 -12.60 9.93 -13.41
CA ILE A 37 -11.25 9.70 -12.91
C ILE A 37 -10.19 10.18 -13.91
N ALA A 38 -10.41 9.98 -15.21
CA ALA A 38 -9.49 10.42 -16.26
C ALA A 38 -9.45 11.94 -16.42
N GLU A 39 -10.57 12.62 -16.17
CA GLU A 39 -10.67 14.09 -16.19
C GLU A 39 -9.95 14.73 -14.99
N SER A 40 -9.89 14.05 -13.85
CA SER A 40 -9.20 14.53 -12.65
C SER A 40 -7.88 13.79 -12.40
N ARG A 41 -6.77 14.43 -12.78
CA ARG A 41 -5.40 13.94 -12.52
C ARG A 41 -5.14 13.65 -11.05
N GLY A 42 -5.70 14.44 -10.13
CA GLY A 42 -5.58 14.23 -8.69
C GLY A 42 -6.29 12.97 -8.19
N LEU A 43 -7.49 12.67 -8.70
CA LEU A 43 -8.23 11.44 -8.36
C LEU A 43 -7.53 10.20 -8.91
N ALA A 44 -7.09 10.24 -10.18
CA ALA A 44 -6.33 9.14 -10.79
C ALA A 44 -5.02 8.85 -10.03
N ALA A 45 -4.28 9.90 -9.65
CA ALA A 45 -3.04 9.76 -8.88
C ALA A 45 -3.27 9.11 -7.49
N ARG A 46 -4.34 9.49 -6.79
CA ARG A 46 -4.71 8.91 -5.48
C ARG A 46 -5.16 7.44 -5.62
N ALA A 47 -5.94 7.13 -6.65
CA ALA A 47 -6.35 5.76 -6.94
C ALA A 47 -5.13 4.86 -7.26
N GLY A 48 -4.18 5.36 -8.06
CA GLY A 48 -2.94 4.64 -8.33
C GLY A 48 -2.10 4.39 -7.08
N ALA A 49 -2.02 5.37 -6.18
CA ALA A 49 -1.28 5.24 -4.92
C ALA A 49 -1.90 4.21 -3.97
N SER A 50 -3.23 4.19 -3.83
CA SER A 50 -3.92 3.21 -2.98
C SER A 50 -3.78 1.79 -3.54
N ILE A 51 -3.95 1.61 -4.84
CA ILE A 51 -3.74 0.32 -5.51
C ILE A 51 -2.31 -0.17 -5.32
N ALA A 52 -1.31 0.70 -5.52
CA ALA A 52 0.09 0.33 -5.35
C ALA A 52 0.39 -0.15 -3.92
N GLY A 53 -0.13 0.55 -2.90
CA GLY A 53 0.04 0.17 -1.50
C GLY A 53 -0.63 -1.17 -1.16
N LEU A 54 -1.85 -1.40 -1.65
CA LEU A 54 -2.56 -2.66 -1.46
C LEU A 54 -1.85 -3.82 -2.15
N ILE A 55 -1.47 -3.66 -3.42
CA ILE A 55 -0.78 -4.69 -4.19
C ILE A 55 0.60 -5.00 -3.60
N LEU A 56 1.33 -4.00 -3.11
CA LEU A 56 2.57 -4.25 -2.38
C LEU A 56 2.33 -5.16 -1.18
N GLY A 57 1.32 -4.87 -0.36
CA GLY A 57 0.97 -5.71 0.79
C GLY A 57 0.65 -7.15 0.39
N VAL A 58 -0.14 -7.34 -0.65
CA VAL A 58 -0.46 -8.67 -1.21
C VAL A 58 0.81 -9.38 -1.70
N ALA A 59 1.67 -8.68 -2.44
CA ALA A 59 2.90 -9.24 -2.97
C ALA A 59 3.86 -9.68 -1.85
N LEU A 60 3.96 -8.90 -0.77
CA LEU A 60 4.77 -9.26 0.39
C LEU A 60 4.20 -10.47 1.13
N SER A 61 2.88 -10.54 1.32
CA SER A 61 2.23 -11.72 1.89
C SER A 61 2.44 -12.98 1.04
N CYS A 62 2.38 -12.86 -0.29
CA CYS A 62 2.72 -13.96 -1.19
C CYS A 62 4.20 -14.35 -1.12
N ALA A 63 5.10 -13.37 -1.03
CA ALA A 63 6.54 -13.62 -0.91
C ALA A 63 6.89 -14.35 0.40
N ALA A 64 6.22 -14.01 1.49
CA ALA A 64 6.38 -14.67 2.79
C ALA A 64 5.92 -16.14 2.81
N LEU A 65 5.11 -16.56 1.82
CA LEU A 65 4.66 -17.96 1.66
C LEU A 65 5.65 -18.82 0.85
N ILE A 66 6.70 -18.23 0.27
CA ILE A 66 7.71 -18.98 -0.48
C ILE A 66 8.58 -19.77 0.52
N PRO A 67 8.59 -21.12 0.45
CA PRO A 67 9.35 -21.94 1.37
C PRO A 67 10.86 -21.74 1.19
N GLY A 68 11.63 -21.87 2.28
CA GLY A 68 13.09 -21.73 2.27
C GLY A 68 13.60 -20.29 2.18
N GLN A 69 12.75 -19.28 2.36
CA GLN A 69 13.21 -17.89 2.45
C GLN A 69 13.94 -17.60 3.76
N GLY A 70 15.11 -16.95 3.65
CA GLY A 70 15.80 -16.35 4.78
C GLY A 70 15.24 -14.96 5.11
N ALA A 71 15.25 -14.58 6.40
CA ALA A 71 14.75 -13.29 6.88
C ALA A 71 15.39 -12.08 6.16
N VAL A 72 16.68 -12.16 5.86
CA VAL A 72 17.41 -11.10 5.14
C VAL A 72 16.97 -10.99 3.68
N GLY A 73 16.76 -12.13 3.01
CA GLY A 73 16.26 -12.15 1.63
C GLY A 73 14.86 -11.56 1.52
N TYR A 74 13.99 -11.90 2.46
CA TYR A 74 12.66 -11.29 2.58
C TYR A 74 12.75 -9.78 2.87
N GLY A 75 13.62 -9.35 3.79
CA GLY A 75 13.85 -7.93 4.09
C GLY A 75 14.28 -7.12 2.86
N ILE A 76 15.14 -7.67 2.00
CA ILE A 76 15.54 -7.04 0.74
C ILE A 76 14.34 -6.89 -0.21
N GLN A 77 13.50 -7.92 -0.33
CA GLN A 77 12.28 -7.85 -1.15
C GLN A 77 11.31 -6.78 -0.62
N VAL A 78 11.14 -6.69 0.71
CA VAL A 78 10.36 -5.63 1.36
C VAL A 78 10.93 -4.25 1.01
N LEU A 79 12.24 -4.05 1.08
CA LEU A 79 12.87 -2.77 0.73
C LEU A 79 12.70 -2.41 -0.74
N ILE A 80 12.91 -3.35 -1.66
CA ILE A 80 12.73 -3.12 -3.10
C ILE A 80 11.27 -2.79 -3.41
N GLY A 81 10.33 -3.59 -2.89
CA GLY A 81 8.90 -3.35 -3.08
C GLY A 81 8.45 -2.01 -2.50
N THR A 82 8.95 -1.68 -1.31
CA THR A 82 8.67 -0.38 -0.68
C THR A 82 9.25 0.77 -1.48
N ALA A 83 10.48 0.65 -2.01
CA ALA A 83 11.08 1.69 -2.83
C ALA A 83 10.27 1.94 -4.12
N LEU A 84 9.84 0.88 -4.81
CA LEU A 84 8.98 0.98 -5.98
C LEU A 84 7.64 1.65 -5.65
N CYS A 85 6.99 1.24 -4.55
CA CYS A 85 5.74 1.83 -4.11
C CYS A 85 5.92 3.29 -3.68
N ALA A 86 7.03 3.63 -3.02
CA ALA A 86 7.36 4.99 -2.62
C ALA A 86 7.51 5.90 -3.85
N VAL A 87 8.13 5.42 -4.94
CA VAL A 87 8.18 6.19 -6.20
C VAL A 87 6.78 6.50 -6.70
N VAL A 88 5.87 5.53 -6.70
CA VAL A 88 4.47 5.75 -7.15
C VAL A 88 3.78 6.76 -6.24
N VAL A 89 3.87 6.60 -4.92
CA VAL A 89 3.24 7.50 -3.94
C VAL A 89 3.79 8.92 -4.03
N VAL A 90 5.10 9.08 -4.18
CA VAL A 90 5.75 10.39 -4.34
C VAL A 90 5.32 11.03 -5.65
N ARG A 91 5.30 10.29 -6.76
CA ARG A 91 4.82 10.82 -8.05
C ARG A 91 3.36 11.25 -7.98
N SER A 92 2.51 10.46 -7.32
CA SER A 92 1.12 10.79 -7.08
C SER A 92 0.98 12.04 -6.21
N ALA A 93 1.74 12.15 -5.12
CA ALA A 93 1.75 13.32 -4.25
C ALA A 93 2.20 14.59 -5.00
N LEU A 94 3.23 14.49 -5.84
CA LEU A 94 3.71 15.60 -6.67
C LEU A 94 2.69 16.02 -7.73
N ALA A 95 2.02 15.07 -8.39
CA ALA A 95 0.95 15.36 -9.34
C ALA A 95 -0.21 16.11 -8.66
N VAL A 96 -0.63 15.62 -7.50
CA VAL A 96 -1.70 16.21 -6.69
C VAL A 96 -1.32 17.61 -6.18
N GLN A 97 -0.07 17.84 -5.76
CA GLN A 97 0.39 19.16 -5.34
C GLN A 97 0.45 20.17 -6.50
N ARG A 98 0.83 19.74 -7.70
CA ARG A 98 0.83 20.60 -8.89
C ARG A 98 -0.57 21.05 -9.27
N ASP A 99 -1.56 20.16 -9.21
CA ASP A 99 -2.96 20.50 -9.47
C ASP A 99 -3.53 21.41 -8.36
N ALA A 100 -3.15 21.18 -7.10
CA ALA A 100 -3.55 22.02 -5.97
C ALA A 100 -2.97 23.45 -6.04
N ALA A 101 -1.76 23.61 -6.60
CA ALA A 101 -1.16 24.92 -6.82
C ALA A 101 -1.92 25.76 -7.86
N GLN A 102 -2.65 25.13 -8.78
CA GLN A 102 -3.48 25.82 -9.78
C GLN A 102 -4.90 26.15 -9.29
N THR A 103 -5.42 25.40 -8.31
CA THR A 103 -6.83 25.49 -7.87
C THR A 103 -7.03 26.12 -6.48
N GLY A 104 -5.96 26.36 -5.71
CA GLY A 104 -6.01 27.09 -4.43
C GLY A 104 -6.43 26.26 -3.20
N PHE A 105 -6.93 25.04 -3.37
CA PHE A 105 -7.39 24.15 -2.30
C PHE A 105 -6.26 23.32 -1.62
N ARG A 106 -5.13 23.96 -1.28
CA ARG A 106 -3.89 23.28 -0.85
C ARG A 106 -3.98 22.49 0.47
N ARG A 107 -4.84 22.90 1.41
CA ARG A 107 -4.86 22.36 2.79
C ARG A 107 -5.62 21.04 2.92
N TYR A 108 -6.78 20.91 2.25
CA TYR A 108 -7.59 19.69 2.27
C TYR A 108 -6.94 18.51 1.54
N THR A 109 -6.12 18.84 0.53
CA THR A 109 -5.44 17.87 -0.32
C THR A 109 -4.23 17.25 0.38
N ALA A 110 -3.45 18.04 1.14
CA ALA A 110 -2.26 17.56 1.82
C ALA A 110 -2.58 16.55 2.94
N GLU A 111 -3.64 16.79 3.71
CA GLU A 111 -4.07 15.92 4.80
C GLU A 111 -4.53 14.55 4.29
N ARG A 112 -5.20 14.52 3.13
CA ARG A 112 -5.62 13.27 2.48
C ARG A 112 -4.45 12.52 1.85
N VAL A 113 -3.44 13.22 1.31
CA VAL A 113 -2.22 12.58 0.77
C VAL A 113 -1.37 11.97 1.88
N ALA A 114 -1.32 12.60 3.06
CA ALA A 114 -0.56 12.09 4.20
C ALA A 114 -1.01 10.69 4.62
N LEU A 115 -2.31 10.39 4.53
CA LEU A 115 -2.86 9.07 4.89
C LEU A 115 -2.27 7.92 4.03
N PHE A 116 -1.94 8.19 2.76
CA PHE A 116 -1.36 7.20 1.84
C PHE A 116 0.15 7.02 1.99
N ALA A 117 0.82 7.95 2.67
CA ALA A 117 2.25 7.85 2.95
C ALA A 117 2.55 6.97 4.17
N ILE A 118 1.56 6.72 5.03
CA ILE A 118 1.72 5.95 6.26
C ILE A 118 2.10 4.48 5.98
N PRO A 119 1.36 3.70 5.15
CA PRO A 119 1.71 2.30 4.93
C PRO A 119 3.12 2.09 4.31
N PRO A 120 3.55 2.84 3.27
CA PRO A 120 4.91 2.75 2.74
C PRO A 120 5.99 3.07 3.77
N ALA A 121 5.75 4.05 4.65
CA ALA A 121 6.70 4.38 5.72
C ALA A 121 6.86 3.23 6.71
N VAL A 122 5.76 2.57 7.07
CA VAL A 122 5.78 1.39 7.96
C VAL A 122 6.53 0.23 7.31
N TYR A 123 6.31 -0.04 6.02
CA TYR A 123 7.06 -1.07 5.30
C TYR A 123 8.56 -0.74 5.17
N ALA A 124 8.92 0.53 5.03
CA ALA A 124 10.32 0.95 4.97
C ALA A 124 11.04 0.63 6.29
N VAL A 125 10.41 0.98 7.41
CA VAL A 125 10.93 0.64 8.75
C VAL A 125 11.00 -0.88 8.93
N ALA A 126 9.97 -1.62 8.49
CA ALA A 126 9.94 -3.08 8.57
C ALA A 126 11.11 -3.72 7.79
N GLY A 127 11.38 -3.26 6.57
CA GLY A 127 12.48 -3.75 5.74
C GLY A 127 13.85 -3.45 6.36
N VAL A 128 14.04 -2.25 6.92
CA VAL A 128 15.29 -1.89 7.61
C VAL A 128 15.51 -2.78 8.85
N VAL A 129 14.46 -3.00 9.64
CA VAL A 129 14.52 -3.88 10.83
C VAL A 129 14.83 -5.33 10.44
N LEU A 130 14.22 -5.86 9.37
CA LEU A 130 14.48 -7.21 8.88
C LEU A 130 15.92 -7.41 8.40
N VAL A 131 16.54 -6.38 7.80
CA VAL A 131 17.93 -6.44 7.33
C VAL A 131 18.93 -6.27 8.47
N LEU A 132 18.70 -5.33 9.39
CA LEU A 132 19.64 -5.02 10.47
C LEU A 132 19.50 -5.94 11.69
N ALA A 133 18.31 -6.49 11.92
CA ALA A 133 17.99 -7.28 13.09
C ALA A 133 17.11 -8.51 12.71
N PRO A 134 17.64 -9.44 11.89
CA PRO A 134 16.86 -10.58 11.36
C PRO A 134 16.37 -11.56 12.42
N VAL A 135 16.96 -11.52 13.62
CA VAL A 135 16.60 -12.38 14.75
C VAL A 135 15.38 -11.84 15.51
N LEU A 136 15.04 -10.55 15.34
CA LEU A 136 13.90 -9.95 16.03
C LEU A 136 12.59 -10.24 15.27
N PRO A 137 11.55 -10.76 15.93
CA PRO A 137 10.24 -10.97 15.31
C PRO A 137 9.55 -9.65 14.91
N LEU A 138 10.08 -8.53 15.39
CA LEU A 138 9.56 -7.18 15.18
C LEU A 138 9.42 -6.83 13.69
N GLY A 139 10.34 -7.32 12.84
CA GLY A 139 10.30 -7.06 11.41
C GLY A 139 9.04 -7.63 10.73
N LEU A 140 8.67 -8.87 11.05
CA LEU A 140 7.47 -9.53 10.51
C LEU A 140 6.19 -8.88 11.05
N ILE A 141 6.18 -8.51 12.34
CA ILE A 141 5.06 -7.78 12.96
C ILE A 141 4.85 -6.44 12.26
N LEU A 142 5.91 -5.70 11.96
CA LEU A 142 5.83 -4.42 11.26
C LEU A 142 5.30 -4.59 9.82
N VAL A 143 5.67 -5.65 9.12
CA VAL A 143 5.08 -5.96 7.81
C VAL A 143 3.58 -6.25 7.96
N ALA A 144 3.18 -7.07 8.94
CA ALA A 144 1.77 -7.37 9.20
C ALA A 144 0.95 -6.12 9.56
N VAL A 145 1.51 -5.22 10.37
CA VAL A 145 0.88 -3.93 10.68
C VAL A 145 0.78 -3.06 9.43
N GLY A 146 1.83 -3.04 8.60
CA GLY A 146 1.85 -2.35 7.31
C GLY A 146 0.76 -2.84 6.35
N THR A 147 0.53 -4.16 6.27
CA THR A 147 -0.52 -4.74 5.41
C THR A 147 -1.92 -4.41 5.90
N ILE A 148 -2.17 -4.48 7.20
CA ILE A 148 -3.44 -4.08 7.79
C ILE A 148 -3.71 -2.59 7.51
N LEU A 149 -2.72 -1.72 7.72
CA LEU A 149 -2.85 -0.30 7.42
C LEU A 149 -3.09 -0.04 5.94
N ALA A 150 -2.42 -0.75 5.04
CA ALA A 150 -2.63 -0.65 3.60
C ALA A 150 -4.08 -1.02 3.23
N ILE A 151 -4.64 -2.07 3.82
CA ILE A 151 -6.05 -2.45 3.61
C ILE A 151 -6.98 -1.36 4.10
N VAL A 152 -6.84 -0.91 5.36
CA VAL A 152 -7.72 0.07 5.97
C VAL A 152 -7.70 1.40 5.19
N THR A 153 -6.51 1.90 4.87
CA THR A 153 -6.35 3.14 4.09
C THR A 153 -6.94 3.02 2.70
N THR A 154 -6.84 1.86 2.05
CA THR A 154 -7.41 1.62 0.72
C THR A 154 -8.94 1.55 0.75
N VAL A 155 -9.52 0.91 1.76
CA VAL A 155 -10.99 0.87 1.94
C VAL A 155 -11.54 2.27 2.22
N LEU A 156 -10.90 3.02 3.12
CA LEU A 156 -11.28 4.41 3.41
C LEU A 156 -11.19 5.29 2.17
N PHE A 157 -10.15 5.11 1.35
CA PHE A 157 -10.05 5.80 0.07
C PHE A 157 -11.18 5.46 -0.89
N SER A 158 -11.49 4.17 -1.03
CA SER A 158 -12.57 3.70 -1.91
C SER A 158 -13.90 4.37 -1.54
N TRP A 159 -14.21 4.44 -0.25
CA TRP A 159 -15.38 5.16 0.27
C TRP A 159 -15.36 6.64 -0.08
N VAL A 160 -14.26 7.33 0.20
CA VAL A 160 -14.12 8.77 -0.08
C VAL A 160 -14.23 9.06 -1.56
N ALA A 161 -13.58 8.25 -2.42
CA ALA A 161 -13.64 8.40 -3.86
C ALA A 161 -15.08 8.23 -4.38
N LEU A 162 -15.83 7.26 -3.86
CA LEU A 162 -17.23 7.04 -4.23
C LEU A 162 -18.11 8.25 -3.87
N VAL A 163 -17.91 8.83 -2.68
CA VAL A 163 -18.63 10.04 -2.26
C VAL A 163 -18.24 11.26 -3.10
N GLU A 164 -16.96 11.40 -3.46
CA GLU A 164 -16.47 12.50 -4.31
C GLU A 164 -17.01 12.43 -5.74
N VAL A 165 -17.20 11.24 -6.30
CA VAL A 165 -17.72 11.07 -7.67
C VAL A 165 -19.24 11.31 -7.75
N LEU A 166 -19.97 11.05 -6.66
CA LEU A 166 -21.43 11.27 -6.60
C LEU A 166 -21.83 12.74 -6.36
N ARG A 167 -20.87 13.65 -6.16
CA ARG A 167 -21.10 15.04 -5.75
C ARG A 167 -20.78 16.02 -6.87
#